data_AF-A0AAV1J2K4-F1
#
_entry.id   AF-A0AAV1J2K4-F1
#
_cell.length_a   1.000
_cell.length_b   1.000
_cell.length_c   1.000
_cell.angle_alpha   90.00
_cell.angle_beta   90.00
_cell.angle_gamma   90.00
#
_symmetry.space_group_name_H-M   'P 1'
#
loop_
_entity.id
_entity.type
_entity.pdbx_description
1 polymer ?
#
loop_
_entity_poly.entity_id
_entity_poly.type
_entity_poly.pdbx_seq_one_letter_code
_entity_poly.pdbx_strand_id
1 'polypeptide(L)'
;MKMNMRCFFKTLLYNKNVQCPDSRRFLSSKEAIERRHHLFMLEKKRQIEKVGRIEKIEVNYKGTPKECTLVMNKNISTPYDCARHMSEWHADNSALAVLDGTVYWDMHKPLTENCTLEFQNFTVAEPQQVNKAFWRSCSLVLGACVTAAFKDSVPVKLHSFPGPDIRSGSFIYDVDLPTLSDWKPTPQEMHTLSAEYVILTRKGLPIERLDVSEQLALEMFIDNEHKSSQIPSIARANGKVTLYKVDKHVDISKGPMISHTAQIGKLAITSVHKLSGSPDSDVKQLYRFQGVALPTGVILNHFAFSILIERAKKLNSARSPISPFTDREPQSIAANA
;
A
#
# COMPACT_ATOMS: atom_id res chain seq x y z
N MET A 1 -78.06 -0.64 35.92
CA MET A 1 -78.05 0.47 36.90
C MET A 1 -76.61 0.79 37.26
N LYS A 2 -76.06 1.92 36.74
CA LYS A 2 -74.85 2.66 37.20
C LYS A 2 -73.50 1.90 37.29
N MET A 3 -72.31 2.45 37.08
CA MET A 3 -71.74 3.66 36.45
C MET A 3 -70.21 3.44 36.47
N ASN A 4 -69.52 4.01 35.48
CA ASN A 4 -68.10 4.34 35.51
C ASN A 4 -67.69 5.19 36.74
N MET A 5 -66.38 5.13 37.08
CA MET A 5 -65.48 6.16 37.68
C MET A 5 -64.73 5.61 38.90
N ARG A 6 -63.46 5.89 39.18
CA ARG A 6 -62.30 6.50 38.51
C ARG A 6 -61.11 6.34 39.48
N CYS A 7 -59.90 6.34 38.92
CA CYS A 7 -58.67 6.91 39.52
C CYS A 7 -58.17 6.40 40.88
N PHE A 8 -57.05 5.67 40.86
CA PHE A 8 -55.86 6.15 41.59
C PHE A 8 -54.69 6.27 40.62
N PHE A 9 -54.20 7.51 40.52
CA PHE A 9 -53.13 8.00 39.67
C PHE A 9 -51.78 7.80 40.38
N LYS A 10 -50.73 7.69 39.56
CA LYS A 10 -49.30 7.94 39.85
C LYS A 10 -48.57 6.90 40.72
N THR A 11 -47.62 6.19 40.12
CA THR A 11 -46.22 6.63 40.14
C THR A 11 -45.47 5.99 38.95
N LEU A 12 -45.08 6.83 38.00
CA LEU A 12 -44.29 6.48 36.83
C LEU A 12 -43.09 7.44 36.84
N LEU A 13 -41.97 7.00 37.40
CA LEU A 13 -40.64 7.61 37.25
C LEU A 13 -39.63 6.47 37.41
N TYR A 14 -39.04 6.01 36.32
CA TYR A 14 -37.71 6.46 35.87
C TYR A 14 -36.62 5.53 36.42
N ASN A 15 -36.35 4.46 35.67
CA ASN A 15 -35.04 3.80 35.70
C ASN A 15 -34.54 3.67 34.26
N LYS A 16 -34.15 4.82 33.69
CA LYS A 16 -33.11 4.86 32.66
C LYS A 16 -31.80 4.63 33.38
N ASN A 17 -31.20 3.46 33.20
CA ASN A 17 -29.75 3.23 33.21
C ASN A 17 -29.48 1.74 32.94
N VAL A 18 -29.79 1.30 31.73
CA VAL A 18 -29.03 0.20 31.12
C VAL A 18 -28.00 0.89 30.23
N GLN A 19 -26.87 1.27 30.82
CA GLN A 19 -25.66 1.50 30.04
C GLN A 19 -25.28 0.14 29.47
N CYS A 20 -25.56 -0.09 28.18
CA CYS A 20 -24.77 -1.05 27.44
C CYS A 20 -23.31 -0.63 27.60
N PRO A 21 -22.42 -1.47 28.15
CA PRO A 21 -21.00 -1.17 28.05
C PRO A 21 -20.69 -1.13 26.56
N ASP A 22 -20.20 0.02 26.09
CA ASP A 22 -19.64 0.22 24.76
C ASP A 22 -18.37 -0.65 24.69
N SER A 23 -18.56 -1.96 24.60
CA SER A 23 -17.52 -2.96 24.46
C SER A 23 -17.04 -2.90 23.02
N ARG A 24 -16.35 -1.81 22.68
CA ARG A 24 -15.45 -1.80 21.53
C ARG A 24 -14.44 -2.89 21.79
N ARG A 25 -14.71 -4.10 21.29
CA ARG A 25 -13.72 -5.18 21.26
C ARG A 25 -12.58 -4.63 20.41
N PHE A 26 -11.49 -4.24 21.06
CA PHE A 26 -10.26 -3.91 20.37
C PHE A 26 -9.78 -5.19 19.69
N LEU A 27 -9.87 -5.23 18.36
CA LEU A 27 -9.31 -6.32 17.58
C LEU A 27 -7.79 -6.30 17.77
N SER A 28 -7.19 -7.46 17.96
CA SER A 28 -5.74 -7.57 17.88
C SER A 28 -5.25 -7.20 16.47
N SER A 29 -4.00 -6.75 16.33
CA SER A 29 -3.44 -6.39 15.02
C SER A 29 -3.51 -7.56 14.03
N LYS A 30 -3.33 -8.80 14.49
CA LYS A 30 -3.46 -10.01 13.67
C LYS A 30 -4.89 -10.24 13.18
N GLU A 31 -5.87 -10.16 14.08
CA GLU A 31 -7.28 -10.30 13.72
C GLU A 31 -7.73 -9.23 12.74
N ALA A 32 -7.25 -7.99 12.90
CA ALA A 32 -7.53 -6.90 11.97
C ALA A 32 -6.95 -7.16 10.58
N ILE A 33 -5.73 -7.71 10.48
CA ILE A 33 -5.12 -8.10 9.20
C ILE A 33 -5.94 -9.23 8.54
N GLU A 34 -6.29 -10.28 9.30
CA GLU A 34 -7.07 -11.40 8.76
C GLU A 34 -8.48 -10.96 8.31
N ARG A 35 -9.14 -10.10 9.09
CA ARG A 35 -10.43 -9.51 8.71
C ARG A 35 -10.30 -8.70 7.42
N ARG A 36 -9.29 -7.82 7.30
CA ARG A 36 -9.04 -7.04 6.08
C ARG A 36 -8.76 -7.94 4.88
N HIS A 37 -7.92 -8.95 5.05
CA HIS A 37 -7.65 -9.94 4.02
C HIS A 37 -8.92 -10.65 3.56
N HIS A 38 -9.75 -11.10 4.51
CA HIS A 38 -11.00 -11.78 4.22
C HIS A 38 -11.97 -10.88 3.43
N LEU A 39 -12.17 -9.63 3.87
CA LEU A 39 -13.02 -8.65 3.16
C LEU A 39 -12.51 -8.37 1.75
N PHE A 40 -11.18 -8.24 1.57
CA PHE A 40 -10.57 -8.09 0.25
C PHE A 40 -10.91 -9.28 -0.67
N MET A 41 -10.78 -10.50 -0.17
CA MET A 41 -11.07 -11.71 -0.95
C MET A 41 -12.55 -11.85 -1.29
N LEU A 42 -13.46 -11.51 -0.37
CA LEU A 42 -14.90 -11.47 -0.63
C LEU A 42 -15.25 -10.46 -1.71
N GLU A 43 -14.71 -9.25 -1.62
CA GLU A 43 -14.96 -8.21 -2.62
C GLU A 43 -14.38 -8.57 -3.98
N LYS A 44 -13.16 -9.14 -4.03
CA LYS A 44 -12.57 -9.65 -5.27
C LYS A 44 -13.48 -10.71 -5.91
N LYS A 45 -13.98 -11.66 -5.12
CA LYS A 45 -14.92 -12.69 -5.60
C LYS A 45 -16.20 -12.05 -6.14
N ARG A 46 -16.80 -11.10 -5.41
CA ARG A 46 -17.99 -10.36 -5.85
C ARG A 46 -17.77 -9.64 -7.19
N GLN A 47 -16.62 -8.99 -7.36
CA GLN A 47 -16.29 -8.28 -8.60
C GLN A 47 -16.12 -9.24 -9.79
N ILE A 48 -15.52 -10.42 -9.57
CA ILE A 48 -15.40 -11.46 -10.60
C ILE A 48 -16.78 -12.01 -10.98
N GLU A 49 -17.63 -12.32 -10.00
CA GLU A 49 -18.99 -12.83 -10.24
C GLU A 49 -19.87 -11.81 -10.99
N LYS A 50 -19.62 -10.51 -10.80
CA LYS A 50 -20.35 -9.42 -11.48
C LYS A 50 -20.08 -9.36 -13.00
N VAL A 51 -18.97 -9.90 -13.49
CA VAL A 51 -18.63 -9.85 -14.93
C VAL A 51 -19.68 -10.56 -15.79
N GLY A 52 -20.36 -11.59 -15.24
CA GLY A 52 -21.44 -12.29 -15.94
C GLY A 52 -20.94 -13.05 -17.16
N ARG A 53 -21.50 -12.77 -18.34
CA ARG A 53 -21.13 -13.44 -19.60
C ARG A 53 -19.74 -12.96 -20.05
N ILE A 54 -18.87 -13.90 -20.41
CA ILE A 54 -17.52 -13.60 -20.89
C ILE A 54 -17.59 -12.92 -22.27
N GLU A 55 -17.12 -11.68 -22.33
CA GLU A 55 -16.87 -10.93 -23.56
C GLU A 55 -15.40 -11.04 -23.95
N LYS A 56 -15.10 -11.05 -25.26
CA LYS A 56 -13.75 -11.09 -25.79
C LYS A 56 -13.28 -9.69 -26.16
N ILE A 57 -11.99 -9.43 -25.92
CA ILE A 57 -11.29 -8.21 -26.33
C ILE A 57 -10.04 -8.57 -27.12
N GLU A 58 -9.66 -7.68 -28.03
CA GLU A 58 -8.43 -7.78 -28.80
C GLU A 58 -7.36 -6.90 -28.15
N VAL A 59 -6.22 -7.51 -27.81
CA VAL A 59 -5.08 -6.86 -27.21
C VAL A 59 -3.93 -6.91 -28.21
N ASN A 60 -3.56 -5.76 -28.75
CA ASN A 60 -2.47 -5.65 -29.73
C ASN A 60 -1.16 -5.40 -28.99
N TYR A 61 -0.35 -6.43 -28.83
CA TYR A 61 0.96 -6.31 -28.22
C TYR A 61 1.97 -5.66 -29.17
N LYS A 62 2.62 -4.59 -28.69
CA LYS A 62 3.72 -3.92 -29.37
C LYS A 62 5.00 -4.09 -28.54
N GLY A 63 6.03 -4.65 -29.15
CA GLY A 63 7.31 -4.86 -28.48
C GLY A 63 8.07 -6.06 -29.03
N THR A 64 9.16 -6.39 -28.34
CA THR A 64 10.04 -7.51 -28.70
C THR A 64 9.52 -8.82 -28.08
N PRO A 65 9.68 -9.99 -28.74
CA PRO A 65 10.39 -10.22 -29.98
C PRO A 65 9.56 -9.96 -31.25
N LYS A 66 8.22 -10.02 -31.17
CA LYS A 66 7.33 -9.86 -32.31
C LYS A 66 6.00 -9.26 -31.85
N GLU A 67 5.48 -8.31 -32.61
CA GLU A 67 4.13 -7.79 -32.45
C GLU A 67 3.09 -8.88 -32.72
N CYS A 68 2.06 -8.97 -31.88
CA CYS A 68 1.01 -9.96 -32.02
C CYS A 68 -0.32 -9.45 -31.47
N THR A 69 -1.41 -10.04 -31.96
CA THR A 69 -2.75 -9.79 -31.44
C THR A 69 -3.18 -10.97 -30.57
N LEU A 70 -3.58 -10.67 -29.33
CA LEU A 70 -4.05 -11.65 -28.36
C LEU A 70 -5.56 -11.45 -28.15
N VAL A 71 -6.32 -12.54 -28.18
CA VAL A 71 -7.76 -12.52 -27.90
C VAL A 71 -7.99 -12.91 -26.44
N MET A 72 -8.33 -11.93 -25.61
CA MET A 72 -8.40 -12.06 -24.15
C MET A 72 -9.84 -11.90 -23.63
N ASN A 73 -10.07 -12.21 -22.35
CA ASN A 73 -11.37 -12.07 -21.72
C ASN A 73 -11.50 -10.70 -21.04
N LYS A 74 -12.51 -9.92 -21.42
CA LYS A 74 -12.81 -8.62 -20.83
C LYS A 74 -13.07 -8.74 -19.33
N ASN A 75 -12.56 -7.80 -18.53
CA ASN A 75 -12.69 -7.72 -17.07
C ASN A 75 -12.17 -8.94 -16.29
N ILE A 76 -11.46 -9.86 -16.95
CA ILE A 76 -10.90 -11.08 -16.33
C ILE A 76 -9.41 -11.18 -16.63
N SER A 77 -9.05 -11.15 -17.91
CA SER A 77 -7.66 -11.25 -18.35
C SER A 77 -6.87 -9.99 -17.99
N THR A 78 -5.62 -10.21 -17.65
CA THR A 78 -4.68 -9.18 -17.18
C THR A 78 -3.48 -9.08 -18.12
N PRO A 79 -2.70 -7.97 -18.09
CA PRO A 79 -1.43 -7.90 -18.82
C PRO A 79 -0.47 -9.04 -18.46
N TYR A 80 -0.49 -9.53 -17.22
CA TYR A 80 0.28 -10.70 -16.80
C TYR A 80 -0.12 -11.96 -17.57
N ASP A 81 -1.42 -12.16 -17.82
CA ASP A 81 -1.89 -13.29 -18.63
C ASP A 81 -1.41 -13.15 -20.08
N CYS A 82 -1.42 -11.95 -20.65
CA CYS A 82 -0.83 -11.68 -21.96
C CYS A 82 0.67 -12.02 -21.99
N ALA A 83 1.42 -11.63 -20.96
CA ALA A 83 2.84 -11.93 -20.84
C ALA A 83 3.11 -13.44 -20.79
N ARG A 84 2.27 -14.20 -20.06
CA ARG A 84 2.34 -15.67 -20.01
C ARG A 84 2.11 -16.34 -21.36
N HIS A 85 1.25 -15.77 -22.23
CA HIS A 85 1.07 -16.28 -23.59
C HIS A 85 2.30 -16.08 -24.48
N MET A 86 3.17 -15.13 -24.13
CA MET A 86 4.37 -14.82 -24.89
C MET A 86 5.57 -15.64 -24.44
N SER A 87 5.99 -15.47 -23.18
CA SER A 87 7.14 -16.18 -22.61
C SER A 87 7.20 -15.98 -21.11
N GLU A 88 7.81 -16.93 -20.41
CA GLU A 88 8.12 -16.82 -18.97
C GLU A 88 8.95 -15.57 -18.65
N TRP A 89 9.94 -15.26 -19.50
CA TRP A 89 10.78 -14.06 -19.33
C TRP A 89 9.98 -12.76 -19.28
N HIS A 90 8.93 -12.64 -20.11
CA HIS A 90 8.03 -11.48 -20.07
C HIS A 90 7.17 -11.48 -18.81
N ALA A 91 6.66 -12.63 -18.38
CA ALA A 91 5.85 -12.71 -17.17
C ALA A 91 6.64 -12.30 -15.91
N ASP A 92 7.90 -12.68 -15.81
CA ASP A 92 8.73 -12.42 -14.63
C ASP A 92 9.37 -11.02 -14.62
N ASN A 93 9.81 -10.53 -15.78
CA ASN A 93 10.53 -9.25 -15.85
C ASN A 93 9.65 -8.02 -16.07
N SER A 94 8.40 -8.20 -16.50
CA SER A 94 7.49 -7.07 -16.70
C SER A 94 7.02 -6.54 -15.35
N ALA A 95 7.41 -5.30 -15.04
CA ALA A 95 7.02 -4.64 -13.81
C ALA A 95 5.66 -3.93 -13.97
N LEU A 96 5.44 -3.30 -15.12
CA LEU A 96 4.23 -2.56 -15.47
C LEU A 96 3.83 -2.84 -16.91
N ALA A 97 2.58 -2.53 -17.23
CA ALA A 97 2.09 -2.42 -18.59
C ALA A 97 1.80 -0.96 -18.94
N VAL A 98 1.95 -0.61 -20.22
CA VAL A 98 1.47 0.66 -20.78
C VAL A 98 0.38 0.33 -21.79
N LEU A 99 -0.79 0.92 -21.59
CA LEU A 99 -1.92 0.82 -22.50
C LEU A 99 -1.95 2.08 -23.37
N ASP A 100 -2.07 1.88 -24.68
CA ASP A 100 -2.24 2.95 -25.67
C ASP A 100 -1.17 4.05 -25.58
N GLY A 101 0.06 3.63 -25.28
CA GLY A 101 1.25 4.47 -25.18
C GLY A 101 1.26 5.48 -24.02
N THR A 102 0.19 5.58 -23.23
CA THR A 102 0.00 6.69 -22.29
C THR A 102 -0.39 6.24 -20.88
N VAL A 103 -1.17 5.17 -20.74
CA VAL A 103 -1.78 4.78 -19.47
C VAL A 103 -0.98 3.67 -18.82
N TYR A 104 -0.33 3.98 -17.69
CA TYR A 104 0.36 2.96 -16.88
C TYR A 104 -0.64 2.07 -16.13
N TRP A 105 -0.42 0.77 -16.23
CA TRP A 105 -1.33 -0.27 -15.74
C TRP A 105 -0.59 -1.32 -14.93
N ASP A 106 -1.21 -1.79 -13.86
CA ASP A 106 -0.68 -2.88 -13.04
C ASP A 106 -0.80 -4.22 -13.79
N MET A 107 0.21 -5.07 -13.68
CA MET A 107 0.26 -6.34 -14.41
C MET A 107 -0.89 -7.29 -14.06
N HIS A 108 -1.41 -7.24 -12.83
CA HIS A 108 -2.54 -8.06 -12.36
C HIS A 108 -3.89 -7.33 -12.38
N LYS A 109 -3.99 -6.15 -13.01
CA LYS A 109 -5.26 -5.42 -13.14
C LYS A 109 -5.99 -5.86 -14.41
N PRO A 110 -7.26 -6.28 -14.34
CA PRO A 110 -8.01 -6.72 -15.51
C PRO A 110 -8.13 -5.65 -16.59
N LEU A 111 -8.08 -6.08 -17.85
CA LEU A 111 -8.27 -5.23 -19.03
C LEU A 111 -9.76 -5.05 -19.32
N THR A 112 -10.18 -3.80 -19.54
CA THR A 112 -11.60 -3.44 -19.69
C THR A 112 -12.05 -3.31 -21.14
N GLU A 113 -11.14 -3.00 -22.06
CA GLU A 113 -11.43 -2.66 -23.45
C GLU A 113 -10.31 -3.18 -24.37
N ASN A 114 -10.54 -3.09 -25.68
CA ASN A 114 -9.48 -3.34 -26.67
C ASN A 114 -8.38 -2.29 -26.49
N CYS A 115 -7.13 -2.71 -26.50
CA CYS A 115 -6.01 -1.81 -26.25
C CYS A 115 -4.75 -2.27 -26.98
N THR A 116 -3.83 -1.33 -27.18
CA THR A 116 -2.44 -1.66 -27.49
C THR A 116 -1.66 -1.81 -26.19
N LEU A 117 -0.87 -2.89 -26.08
CA LEU A 117 -0.17 -3.27 -24.85
C LEU A 117 1.33 -3.27 -25.07
N GLU A 118 2.05 -2.58 -24.18
CA GLU A 118 3.51 -2.60 -24.11
C GLU A 118 3.96 -2.98 -22.70
N PHE A 119 4.98 -3.84 -22.58
CA PHE A 119 5.54 -4.21 -21.28
C PHE A 119 6.70 -3.32 -20.90
N GLN A 120 6.71 -2.88 -19.64
CA GLN A 120 7.77 -2.06 -19.07
C GLN A 120 8.54 -2.86 -18.03
N ASN A 121 9.87 -2.90 -18.18
CA ASN A 121 10.81 -3.51 -17.24
C ASN A 121 11.77 -2.46 -16.68
N PHE A 122 12.73 -2.87 -15.84
CA PHE A 122 13.69 -1.95 -15.22
C PHE A 122 14.79 -1.42 -16.15
N THR A 123 14.90 -1.95 -17.37
CA THR A 123 15.94 -1.63 -18.35
C THR A 123 15.47 -0.73 -19.50
N VAL A 124 14.21 -0.28 -19.46
CA VAL A 124 13.65 0.62 -20.47
C VAL A 124 14.36 1.98 -20.46
N ALA A 125 14.33 2.68 -21.59
CA ALA A 125 14.98 3.98 -21.76
C ALA A 125 14.43 5.05 -20.80
N GLU A 126 13.12 5.01 -20.49
CA GLU A 126 12.44 5.92 -19.58
C GLU A 126 11.90 5.19 -18.33
N PRO A 127 12.77 4.82 -17.36
CA PRO A 127 12.38 3.98 -16.24
C PRO A 127 11.71 4.76 -15.10
N GLN A 128 11.40 6.05 -15.26
CA GLN A 128 10.94 6.91 -14.15
C GLN A 128 9.66 6.38 -13.49
N GLN A 129 8.71 5.89 -14.29
CA GLN A 129 7.43 5.38 -13.79
C GLN A 129 7.56 3.98 -13.18
N VAL A 130 8.38 3.12 -13.80
CA VAL A 130 8.74 1.80 -13.25
C VAL A 130 9.46 1.96 -11.90
N ASN A 131 10.40 2.90 -11.81
CA ASN A 131 11.10 3.21 -10.56
C ASN A 131 10.11 3.71 -9.49
N LYS A 132 9.19 4.62 -9.82
CA LYS A 132 8.16 5.05 -8.86
C LYS A 132 7.30 3.88 -8.39
N ALA A 133 6.86 3.00 -9.29
CA ALA A 133 6.11 1.80 -8.92
C ALA A 133 6.94 0.88 -8.01
N PHE A 134 8.24 0.69 -8.30
CA PHE A 134 9.16 -0.09 -7.48
C PHE A 134 9.28 0.42 -6.06
N TRP A 135 9.62 1.71 -5.87
CA TRP A 135 9.76 2.28 -4.52
C TRP A 135 8.43 2.28 -3.77
N ARG A 136 7.29 2.47 -4.47
CA ARG A 136 5.95 2.35 -3.89
C ARG A 136 5.65 0.93 -3.41
N SER A 137 5.97 -0.08 -4.22
CA SER A 137 5.87 -1.49 -3.83
C SER A 137 6.80 -1.83 -2.67
N CYS A 138 8.00 -1.27 -2.65
CA CYS A 138 8.93 -1.46 -1.53
C CYS A 138 8.35 -0.92 -0.22
N SER A 139 7.69 0.24 -0.25
CA SER A 139 6.96 0.77 0.90
C SER A 139 5.81 -0.14 1.32
N LEU A 140 4.98 -0.65 0.39
CA LEU A 140 3.89 -1.57 0.74
C LEU A 140 4.42 -2.81 1.49
N VAL A 141 5.47 -3.43 0.97
CA VAL A 141 6.10 -4.61 1.59
C VAL A 141 6.74 -4.25 2.94
N LEU A 142 7.30 -3.04 3.09
CA LEU A 142 7.79 -2.54 4.38
C LEU A 142 6.66 -2.46 5.41
N GLY A 143 5.49 -1.94 5.04
CA GLY A 143 4.32 -1.89 5.92
C GLY A 143 3.88 -3.29 6.39
N ALA A 144 3.90 -4.28 5.50
CA ALA A 144 3.63 -5.68 5.84
C ALA A 144 4.64 -6.22 6.87
N CYS A 145 5.94 -5.99 6.64
CA CYS A 145 7.00 -6.46 7.52
C CYS A 145 6.93 -5.79 8.91
N VAL A 146 6.74 -4.47 8.94
CA VAL A 146 6.64 -3.72 10.20
C VAL A 146 5.44 -4.19 11.01
N THR A 147 4.29 -4.43 10.38
CA THR A 147 3.10 -4.93 11.09
C THR A 147 3.33 -6.33 11.69
N ALA A 148 4.12 -7.18 11.02
CA ALA A 148 4.43 -8.53 11.51
C ALA A 148 5.57 -8.59 12.54
N ALA A 149 6.46 -7.59 12.56
CA ALA A 149 7.69 -7.61 13.37
C ALA A 149 7.45 -7.34 14.86
N PHE A 150 6.42 -6.57 15.22
CA PHE A 150 6.13 -6.22 16.60
C PHE A 150 5.30 -7.31 17.30
N LYS A 151 5.46 -7.40 18.62
CA LYS A 151 4.66 -8.31 19.47
C LYS A 151 3.19 -7.87 19.47
N ASP A 152 2.27 -8.81 19.68
CA ASP A 152 0.82 -8.54 19.73
C ASP A 152 0.41 -7.52 20.81
N SER A 153 1.24 -7.32 21.83
CA SER A 153 1.04 -6.32 22.88
C SER A 153 1.35 -4.88 22.44
N VAL A 154 2.04 -4.69 21.32
CA VAL A 154 2.40 -3.37 20.77
C VAL A 154 1.47 -3.08 19.59
N PRO A 155 0.48 -2.18 19.75
CA PRO A 155 -0.38 -1.80 18.64
C PRO A 155 0.44 -1.07 17.57
N VAL A 156 0.39 -1.60 16.34
CA VAL A 156 1.02 -0.97 15.17
C VAL A 156 -0.06 -0.31 14.31
N LYS A 157 -0.06 1.01 14.25
CA LYS A 157 -0.99 1.79 13.42
C LYS A 157 -0.24 2.36 12.22
N LEU A 158 -0.46 1.78 11.05
CA LEU A 158 0.17 2.26 9.81
C LEU A 158 -0.47 3.58 9.36
N HIS A 159 0.33 4.63 9.10
CA HIS A 159 -0.20 5.91 8.62
C HIS A 159 -0.18 5.98 7.09
N SER A 160 0.92 6.42 6.50
CA SER A 160 1.04 6.59 5.05
C SER A 160 2.48 6.45 4.63
N PHE A 161 2.69 5.99 3.40
CA PHE A 161 3.95 6.18 2.70
C PHE A 161 3.73 7.24 1.62
N PRO A 162 4.38 8.41 1.74
CA PRO A 162 4.33 9.46 0.73
C PRO A 162 4.72 8.96 -0.66
N GLY A 163 4.37 9.76 -1.68
CA GLY A 163 4.80 9.48 -3.05
C GLY A 163 6.32 9.32 -3.14
N PRO A 164 6.82 8.32 -3.88
CA PRO A 164 8.24 8.00 -3.90
C PRO A 164 9.06 9.13 -4.52
N ASP A 165 10.04 9.65 -3.79
CA ASP A 165 11.09 10.53 -4.31
C ASP A 165 12.38 9.73 -4.48
N ILE A 166 12.64 9.27 -5.71
CA ILE A 166 13.79 8.43 -6.03
C ILE A 166 15.12 9.14 -5.68
N ARG A 167 15.15 10.49 -5.76
CA ARG A 167 16.37 11.27 -5.49
C ARG A 167 16.75 11.27 -4.00
N SER A 168 15.78 11.04 -3.11
CA SER A 168 16.04 10.89 -1.67
C SER A 168 16.97 9.72 -1.37
N GLY A 169 16.89 8.64 -2.17
CA GLY A 169 17.69 7.43 -2.00
C GLY A 169 17.12 6.41 -1.01
N SER A 170 15.90 6.60 -0.49
CA SER A 170 15.22 5.62 0.39
C SER A 170 13.70 5.54 0.15
N PHE A 171 13.09 4.38 0.42
CA PHE A 171 11.64 4.19 0.52
C PHE A 171 11.32 4.31 1.99
N ILE A 172 10.11 4.77 2.27
CA ILE A 172 9.70 5.04 3.63
C ILE A 172 8.31 4.50 3.91
N TYR A 173 8.05 4.27 5.19
CA TYR A 173 6.70 4.04 5.70
C TYR A 173 6.57 4.72 7.06
N ASP A 174 5.58 5.60 7.22
CA ASP A 174 5.30 6.26 8.49
C ASP A 174 4.33 5.42 9.33
N VAL A 175 4.72 5.12 10.56
CA VAL A 175 4.04 4.20 11.48
C VAL A 175 3.87 4.86 12.84
N ASP A 176 2.68 4.76 13.40
CA ASP A 176 2.37 5.17 14.75
C ASP A 176 2.48 3.96 15.70
N LEU A 177 3.27 4.14 16.76
CA LEU A 177 3.54 3.15 17.81
C LEU A 177 3.19 3.79 19.16
N PRO A 178 1.89 3.86 19.53
CA PRO A 178 1.43 4.72 20.62
C PRO A 178 1.94 4.28 22.00
N THR A 179 2.24 2.99 22.18
CA THR A 179 2.79 2.45 23.43
C THR A 179 4.31 2.61 23.56
N LEU A 180 5.00 3.04 22.51
CA LEU A 180 6.46 3.12 22.44
C LEU A 180 6.90 4.56 22.15
N SER A 181 6.76 5.48 23.11
CA SER A 181 7.17 6.87 22.94
C SER A 181 8.68 7.06 22.86
N ASP A 182 9.46 6.29 23.62
CA ASP A 182 10.90 6.50 23.78
C ASP A 182 11.74 5.40 23.13
N TRP A 183 11.09 4.56 22.32
CA TRP A 183 11.77 3.49 21.60
C TRP A 183 12.74 4.07 20.57
N LYS A 184 13.94 3.49 20.55
CA LYS A 184 14.96 3.77 19.55
C LYS A 184 15.33 2.43 18.90
N PRO A 185 15.31 2.35 17.57
CA PRO A 185 15.69 1.13 16.88
C PRO A 185 17.16 0.80 17.16
N THR A 186 17.43 -0.45 17.49
CA THR A 186 18.77 -1.01 17.56
C THR A 186 19.21 -1.51 16.18
N PRO A 187 20.52 -1.56 15.88
CA PRO A 187 21.01 -2.16 14.65
C PRO A 187 20.56 -3.61 14.46
N GLN A 188 20.43 -4.37 15.55
CA GLN A 188 19.96 -5.77 15.52
C GLN A 188 18.49 -5.86 15.08
N GLU A 189 17.60 -5.00 15.61
CA GLU A 189 16.19 -4.96 15.17
C GLU A 189 16.08 -4.63 13.68
N MET A 190 16.92 -3.73 13.17
CA MET A 190 16.96 -3.37 11.75
C MET A 190 17.43 -4.52 10.85
N HIS A 191 18.42 -5.29 11.30
CA HIS A 191 18.85 -6.50 10.60
C HIS A 191 17.75 -7.57 10.59
N THR A 192 17.07 -7.78 11.72
CA THR A 192 15.93 -8.72 11.80
C THR A 192 14.81 -8.31 10.86
N LEU A 193 14.42 -7.02 10.85
CA LEU A 193 13.40 -6.52 9.94
C LEU A 193 13.81 -6.65 8.47
N SER A 194 15.10 -6.45 8.16
CA SER A 194 15.63 -6.68 6.81
C SER A 194 15.57 -8.15 6.40
N ALA A 195 15.85 -9.08 7.34
CA ALA A 195 15.77 -10.51 7.09
C ALA A 195 14.32 -10.96 6.82
N GLU A 196 13.36 -10.50 7.62
CA GLU A 196 11.93 -10.75 7.40
C GLU A 196 11.46 -10.22 6.04
N TYR A 197 11.92 -9.03 5.67
CA TYR A 197 11.63 -8.45 4.36
C TYR A 197 12.17 -9.34 3.23
N VAL A 198 13.42 -9.81 3.33
CA VAL A 198 14.00 -10.74 2.33
C VAL A 198 13.23 -12.07 2.26
N ILE A 199 12.74 -12.58 3.38
CA ILE A 199 11.89 -13.79 3.40
C ILE A 199 10.60 -13.53 2.62
N LEU A 200 9.95 -12.39 2.85
CA LEU A 200 8.72 -12.01 2.15
C LEU A 200 8.95 -11.80 0.64
N THR A 201 10.06 -11.20 0.22
CA THR A 201 10.35 -11.00 -1.21
C THR A 201 10.59 -12.32 -1.93
N ARG A 202 11.33 -13.25 -1.31
CA ARG A 202 11.63 -14.58 -1.85
C ARG A 202 10.40 -15.46 -2.09
N LYS A 203 9.28 -15.20 -1.42
CA LYS A 203 8.02 -15.91 -1.70
C LYS A 203 7.45 -15.63 -3.10
N GLY A 204 7.92 -14.56 -3.78
CA GLY A 204 7.48 -14.24 -5.14
C GLY A 204 5.98 -13.96 -5.26
N LEU A 205 5.37 -13.35 -4.24
CA LEU A 205 3.93 -13.18 -4.17
C LEU A 205 3.45 -12.09 -5.15
N PRO A 206 2.29 -12.28 -5.81
CA PRO A 206 1.71 -11.23 -6.64
C PRO A 206 1.26 -10.05 -5.77
N ILE A 207 1.41 -8.84 -6.32
CA ILE A 207 0.84 -7.63 -5.74
C ILE A 207 -0.51 -7.40 -6.42
N GLU A 208 -1.58 -7.65 -5.68
CA GLU A 208 -2.94 -7.63 -6.22
C GLU A 208 -3.59 -6.27 -5.97
N ARG A 209 -4.26 -5.73 -6.98
CA ARG A 209 -4.99 -4.46 -6.91
C ARG A 209 -6.50 -4.71 -6.85
N LEU A 210 -7.21 -3.90 -6.06
CA LEU A 210 -8.66 -3.87 -6.04
C LEU A 210 -9.17 -2.43 -5.86
N ASP A 211 -10.09 -1.98 -6.71
CA ASP A 211 -10.76 -0.68 -6.52
C ASP A 211 -12.09 -0.92 -5.80
N VAL A 212 -12.31 -0.25 -4.66
CA VAL A 212 -13.48 -0.44 -3.79
C VAL A 212 -14.23 0.86 -3.51
N SER A 213 -15.45 0.74 -2.97
CA SER A 213 -16.23 1.90 -2.50
C SER A 213 -15.64 2.50 -1.22
N GLU A 214 -15.95 3.76 -0.97
CA GLU A 214 -15.59 4.45 0.28
C GLU A 214 -16.09 3.69 1.52
N GLN A 215 -17.35 3.24 1.49
CA GLN A 215 -17.98 2.53 2.60
C GLN A 215 -17.24 1.23 2.96
N LEU A 216 -16.88 0.43 1.95
CA LEU A 216 -16.15 -0.81 2.18
C LEU A 216 -14.72 -0.52 2.65
N ALA A 217 -14.05 0.49 2.09
CA ALA A 217 -12.74 0.90 2.57
C ALA A 217 -12.78 1.33 4.05
N LEU A 218 -13.78 2.12 4.46
CA LEU A 218 -13.97 2.52 5.86
C LEU A 218 -14.21 1.29 6.77
N GLU A 219 -14.99 0.31 6.32
CA GLU A 219 -15.19 -0.93 7.07
C GLU A 219 -13.90 -1.75 7.21
N MET A 220 -13.08 -1.79 6.15
CA MET A 220 -11.81 -2.52 6.17
C MET A 220 -10.81 -1.89 7.12
N PHE A 221 -10.71 -0.56 7.18
CA PHE A 221 -9.72 0.14 8.00
C PHE A 221 -10.27 0.71 9.31
N ILE A 222 -11.38 0.16 9.81
CA ILE A 222 -12.03 0.62 11.05
C ILE A 222 -11.11 0.55 12.29
N ASP A 223 -10.12 -0.34 12.26
CA ASP A 223 -9.09 -0.49 13.29
C ASP A 223 -8.01 0.60 13.26
N ASN A 224 -7.94 1.37 12.17
CA ASN A 224 -6.89 2.35 11.93
C ASN A 224 -7.47 3.75 11.65
N GLU A 225 -7.44 4.58 12.69
CA GLU A 225 -7.91 5.98 12.68
C GLU A 225 -7.23 6.83 11.59
N HIS A 226 -5.92 6.63 11.36
CA HIS A 226 -5.17 7.38 10.35
C HIS A 226 -5.65 7.09 8.93
N LYS A 227 -5.95 5.82 8.62
CA LYS A 227 -6.46 5.42 7.31
C LYS A 227 -7.92 5.83 7.15
N SER A 228 -8.73 5.64 8.19
CA SER A 228 -10.15 6.02 8.22
C SER A 228 -10.36 7.52 7.96
N SER A 229 -9.50 8.40 8.49
CA SER A 229 -9.58 9.84 8.24
C SER A 229 -9.17 10.25 6.81
N GLN A 230 -8.28 9.48 6.18
CA GLN A 230 -7.80 9.75 4.81
C GLN A 230 -8.78 9.28 3.72
N ILE A 231 -9.51 8.19 3.96
CA ILE A 231 -10.37 7.53 2.98
C ILE A 231 -11.39 8.50 2.33
N PRO A 232 -12.15 9.33 3.06
CA PRO A 232 -13.14 10.22 2.45
C PRO A 232 -12.53 11.22 1.47
N SER A 233 -11.34 11.75 1.78
CA SER A 233 -10.62 12.67 0.89
C SER A 233 -10.16 11.97 -0.39
N ILE A 234 -9.65 10.74 -0.26
CA ILE A 234 -9.22 9.91 -1.40
C ILE A 234 -10.40 9.55 -2.30
N ALA A 235 -11.52 9.12 -1.71
CA ALA A 235 -12.73 8.76 -2.43
C ALA A 235 -13.32 9.96 -3.18
N ARG A 236 -13.33 11.16 -2.58
CA ARG A 236 -13.80 12.38 -3.25
C ARG A 236 -12.95 12.76 -4.46
N ALA A 237 -11.63 12.57 -4.39
CA ALA A 237 -10.74 12.92 -5.50
C ALA A 237 -10.82 11.94 -6.68
N ASN A 238 -11.00 10.64 -6.42
CA ASN A 238 -10.87 9.58 -7.43
C ASN A 238 -12.18 8.84 -7.72
N GLY A 239 -13.26 9.09 -6.97
CA GLY A 239 -14.52 8.35 -6.99
C GLY A 239 -14.47 6.96 -6.33
N LYS A 240 -13.28 6.37 -6.18
CA LYS A 240 -13.03 5.05 -5.57
C LYS A 240 -11.77 5.07 -4.72
N VAL A 241 -11.61 4.06 -3.87
CA VAL A 241 -10.38 3.82 -3.10
C VAL A 241 -9.65 2.62 -3.69
N THR A 242 -8.38 2.80 -4.06
CA THR A 242 -7.54 1.73 -4.58
C THR A 242 -6.78 1.04 -3.46
N LEU A 243 -6.98 -0.27 -3.35
CA LEU A 243 -6.32 -1.16 -2.40
C LEU A 243 -5.27 -2.01 -3.11
N TYR A 244 -4.18 -2.27 -2.41
CA TYR A 244 -3.18 -3.24 -2.81
C TYR A 244 -3.01 -4.29 -1.72
N LYS A 245 -2.89 -5.55 -2.14
CA LYS A 245 -2.64 -6.70 -1.28
C LYS A 245 -1.31 -7.34 -1.62
N VAL A 246 -0.53 -7.65 -0.59
CA VAL A 246 0.63 -8.53 -0.65
C VAL A 246 0.54 -9.54 0.49
N ASP A 247 0.60 -10.84 0.18
CA ASP A 247 0.28 -11.91 1.14
C ASP A 247 -1.13 -11.67 1.75
N LYS A 248 -1.21 -11.48 3.08
CA LYS A 248 -2.41 -11.07 3.83
C LYS A 248 -2.49 -9.57 4.10
N HIS A 249 -1.42 -8.82 3.83
CA HIS A 249 -1.36 -7.39 4.11
C HIS A 249 -2.12 -6.61 3.04
N VAL A 250 -3.07 -5.77 3.47
CA VAL A 250 -3.87 -4.90 2.59
C VAL A 250 -3.69 -3.45 3.00
N ASP A 251 -3.38 -2.59 2.03
CA ASP A 251 -3.19 -1.15 2.24
C ASP A 251 -3.71 -0.30 1.06
N ILE A 252 -3.92 0.99 1.31
CA ILE A 252 -4.41 1.97 0.34
C ILE A 252 -3.23 2.63 -0.38
N SER A 253 -3.27 2.68 -1.70
CA SER A 253 -2.29 3.45 -2.49
C SER A 253 -2.86 3.87 -3.83
N LYS A 254 -2.32 4.97 -4.41
CA LYS A 254 -2.73 5.43 -5.74
C LYS A 254 -2.22 4.53 -6.88
N GLY A 255 -1.17 3.76 -6.65
CA GLY A 255 -0.55 2.94 -7.67
C GLY A 255 0.16 3.73 -8.79
N PRO A 256 0.58 3.05 -9.87
CA PRO A 256 0.62 1.58 -10.00
C PRO A 256 1.76 0.95 -9.15
N MET A 257 1.81 -0.37 -9.07
CA MET A 257 2.83 -1.15 -8.36
C MET A 257 3.47 -2.19 -9.28
N ILE A 258 4.65 -2.70 -8.88
CA ILE A 258 5.31 -3.81 -9.60
C ILE A 258 4.47 -5.09 -9.52
N SER A 259 4.72 -6.05 -10.41
CA SER A 259 3.89 -7.25 -10.53
C SER A 259 3.94 -8.15 -9.29
N HIS A 260 5.14 -8.45 -8.80
CA HIS A 260 5.32 -9.41 -7.70
C HIS A 260 6.56 -9.10 -6.85
N THR A 261 6.59 -9.64 -5.64
CA THR A 261 7.64 -9.31 -4.65
C THR A 261 9.03 -9.80 -5.04
N ALA A 262 9.15 -10.83 -5.88
CA ALA A 262 10.43 -11.34 -6.36
C ALA A 262 11.17 -10.36 -7.32
N GLN A 263 10.50 -9.30 -7.79
CA GLN A 263 11.17 -8.21 -8.53
C GLN A 263 12.01 -7.32 -7.60
N ILE A 264 11.82 -7.42 -6.28
CA ILE A 264 12.66 -6.76 -5.27
C ILE A 264 13.86 -7.65 -4.98
N GLY A 265 15.03 -7.20 -5.38
CA GLY A 265 16.29 -7.91 -5.25
C GLY A 265 17.00 -7.57 -3.94
N LYS A 266 18.17 -6.93 -4.07
CA LYS A 266 19.01 -6.57 -2.92
C LYS A 266 18.35 -5.44 -2.13
N LEU A 267 18.17 -5.64 -0.82
CA LEU A 267 17.49 -4.67 0.05
C LEU A 267 18.11 -4.60 1.45
N ALA A 268 17.91 -3.48 2.13
CA ALA A 268 18.22 -3.29 3.53
C ALA A 268 17.31 -2.22 4.14
N ILE A 269 16.82 -2.46 5.36
CA ILE A 269 16.17 -1.44 6.17
C ILE A 269 17.27 -0.72 6.95
N THR A 270 17.38 0.60 6.77
CA THR A 270 18.58 1.38 7.10
C THR A 270 18.43 2.18 8.39
N SER A 271 17.28 2.81 8.60
CA SER A 271 17.02 3.64 9.76
C SER A 271 15.53 3.71 10.11
N VAL A 272 15.22 4.05 11.36
CA VAL A 272 13.90 4.54 11.77
C VAL A 272 14.08 5.90 12.41
N HIS A 273 13.39 6.90 11.90
CA HIS A 273 13.45 8.26 12.43
C HIS A 273 12.16 8.58 13.17
N LYS A 274 12.29 9.09 14.39
CA LYS A 274 11.17 9.67 15.12
C LYS A 274 10.84 11.04 14.55
N LEU A 275 9.63 11.20 14.05
CA LEU A 275 9.04 12.46 13.61
C LEU A 275 8.16 12.98 14.75
N SER A 276 8.39 14.22 15.16
CA SER A 276 7.53 14.90 16.14
C SER A 276 6.49 15.75 15.42
N GLY A 277 5.24 15.65 15.87
CA GLY A 277 4.14 16.49 15.38
C GLY A 277 4.23 17.90 15.94
N SER A 278 3.56 18.84 15.29
CA SER A 278 3.30 20.15 15.90
C SER A 278 2.38 20.02 17.12
N PRO A 279 2.40 20.97 18.06
CA PRO A 279 1.52 20.95 19.24
C PRO A 279 0.03 20.83 18.88
N ASP A 280 -0.37 21.38 17.73
CA ASP A 280 -1.73 21.38 17.20
C ASP A 280 -2.09 20.13 16.36
N SER A 281 -1.16 19.18 16.18
CA SER A 281 -1.43 17.95 15.43
C SER A 281 -2.09 16.89 16.32
N ASP A 282 -3.14 16.25 15.81
CA ASP A 282 -3.77 15.10 16.48
C ASP A 282 -2.78 13.96 16.74
N VAL A 283 -1.73 13.85 15.91
CA VAL A 283 -0.71 12.81 15.99
C VAL A 283 0.60 13.39 16.53
N LYS A 284 0.88 13.10 17.81
CA LYS A 284 2.02 13.66 18.52
C LYS A 284 3.38 13.18 18.00
N GLN A 285 3.46 11.95 17.50
CA GLN A 285 4.69 11.37 16.99
C GLN A 285 4.42 10.27 15.96
N LEU A 286 5.35 10.10 15.03
CA LEU A 286 5.40 8.96 14.11
C LEU A 286 6.82 8.43 14.00
N TYR A 287 6.94 7.17 13.62
CA TYR A 287 8.20 6.52 13.28
C TYR A 287 8.26 6.31 11.77
N ARG A 288 9.21 6.97 11.13
CA ARG A 288 9.50 6.81 9.70
C ARG A 288 10.53 5.71 9.51
N PHE A 289 10.06 4.52 9.15
CA PHE A 289 10.91 3.40 8.76
C PHE A 289 11.46 3.65 7.37
N GLN A 290 12.75 3.44 7.15
CA GLN A 290 13.41 3.69 5.87
C GLN A 290 14.23 2.49 5.41
N GLY A 291 14.26 2.27 4.10
CA GLY A 291 15.11 1.27 3.51
C GLY A 291 15.56 1.65 2.10
N VAL A 292 16.49 0.86 1.59
CA VAL A 292 16.99 0.93 0.21
C VAL A 292 16.84 -0.44 -0.42
N ALA A 293 16.41 -0.47 -1.67
CA ALA A 293 16.28 -1.69 -2.45
C ALA A 293 16.67 -1.45 -3.90
N LEU A 294 17.13 -2.52 -4.55
CA LEU A 294 17.42 -2.57 -5.97
C LEU A 294 16.57 -3.68 -6.61
N PRO A 295 16.10 -3.49 -7.85
CA PRO A 295 15.44 -4.55 -8.59
C PRO A 295 16.33 -5.78 -8.75
N THR A 296 15.75 -6.97 -8.84
CA THR A 296 16.50 -8.24 -8.96
C THR A 296 17.47 -8.28 -10.15
N GLY A 297 17.11 -7.64 -11.27
CA GLY A 297 17.99 -7.53 -12.44
C GLY A 297 19.16 -6.54 -12.29
N VAL A 298 19.17 -5.70 -11.24
CA VAL A 298 20.23 -4.72 -11.00
C VAL A 298 21.24 -5.28 -10.01
N ILE A 299 22.34 -5.81 -10.54
CA ILE A 299 23.40 -6.41 -9.74
C ILE A 299 24.38 -5.32 -9.29
N LEU A 300 24.57 -5.20 -7.98
CA LEU A 300 25.52 -4.26 -7.37
C LEU A 300 26.39 -4.97 -6.34
N ASN A 301 27.70 -4.72 -6.42
CA ASN A 301 28.67 -5.29 -5.46
C ASN A 301 28.40 -4.82 -4.02
N HIS A 302 28.99 -5.50 -3.03
CA HIS A 302 28.73 -5.22 -1.62
C HIS A 302 29.16 -3.81 -1.20
N PHE A 303 30.31 -3.34 -1.67
CA PHE A 303 30.85 -2.01 -1.34
C PHE A 303 29.98 -0.87 -1.89
N ALA A 304 29.58 -0.94 -3.15
CA ALA A 304 28.70 0.06 -3.75
C ALA A 304 27.32 0.04 -3.09
N PHE A 305 26.80 -1.13 -2.71
CA PHE A 305 25.55 -1.21 -1.96
C PHE A 305 25.69 -0.62 -0.55
N SER A 306 26.83 -0.77 0.13
CA SER A 306 27.04 -0.13 1.43
C SER A 306 27.04 1.40 1.35
N ILE A 307 27.53 1.98 0.25
CA ILE A 307 27.42 3.43 0.01
C ILE A 307 25.94 3.86 -0.07
N LEU A 308 25.09 3.06 -0.73
CA LEU A 308 23.65 3.33 -0.78
C LEU A 308 22.99 3.21 0.59
N ILE A 309 23.38 2.22 1.40
CA ILE A 309 22.92 2.07 2.78
C ILE A 309 23.27 3.31 3.61
N GLU A 310 24.52 3.79 3.56
CA GLU A 310 24.95 4.98 4.30
C GLU A 310 24.16 6.23 3.87
N ARG A 311 23.88 6.38 2.57
CA ARG A 311 23.02 7.46 2.08
C ARG A 311 21.59 7.34 2.60
N ALA A 312 21.03 6.13 2.58
CA ALA A 312 19.64 5.86 3.00
C ALA A 312 19.41 5.94 4.51
N LYS A 313 20.46 6.08 5.34
CA LYS A 313 20.33 6.42 6.78
C LYS A 313 19.95 7.88 7.01
N LYS A 314 20.15 8.76 6.02
CA LYS A 314 19.76 10.17 6.14
C LYS A 314 18.24 10.27 6.07
N LEU A 315 17.66 11.10 6.94
CA LEU A 315 16.22 11.31 6.99
C LEU A 315 15.69 11.72 5.61
N ASN A 316 14.90 10.84 5.00
CA ASN A 316 14.14 11.15 3.79
C ASN A 316 13.29 12.42 3.94
N SER A 317 13.47 13.36 3.00
CA SER A 317 12.81 14.66 2.93
C SER A 317 11.37 14.63 2.40
N ALA A 318 10.85 13.46 2.04
CA ALA A 318 9.45 13.33 1.63
C ALA A 318 8.51 13.91 2.69
N ARG A 319 7.37 14.46 2.23
CA ARG A 319 6.42 15.19 3.08
C ARG A 319 6.06 14.38 4.34
N SER A 320 6.16 15.03 5.50
CA SER A 320 5.69 14.47 6.77
C SER A 320 4.18 14.72 6.90
N PRO A 321 3.39 13.73 7.34
CA PRO A 321 1.97 13.94 7.58
C PRO A 321 1.67 14.80 8.83
N ILE A 322 2.65 14.96 9.73
CA ILE A 322 2.47 15.62 11.04
C ILE A 322 3.21 16.96 11.18
N SER A 323 4.00 17.34 10.17
CA SER A 323 4.72 18.62 10.19
C SER A 323 4.00 19.64 9.30
N PRO A 324 3.77 20.88 9.77
CA PRO A 324 3.22 21.92 8.93
C PRO A 324 4.17 22.21 7.75
N PHE A 325 3.58 22.53 6.61
CA PHE A 325 4.28 22.93 5.39
C PHE A 325 5.38 23.96 5.72
N THR A 326 6.63 23.62 5.46
CA THR A 326 7.64 24.64 5.14
C THR A 326 7.96 24.41 3.68
N ASP A 327 7.47 25.29 2.82
CA ASP A 327 7.97 25.39 1.46
C ASP A 327 9.45 25.76 1.55
N ARG A 328 10.32 24.77 1.60
CA ARG A 328 11.70 24.98 1.19
C ARG A 328 11.66 24.93 -0.33
N GLU A 329 11.52 26.11 -0.94
CA GLU A 329 12.00 26.31 -2.31
C GLU A 329 13.37 25.64 -2.45
N PRO A 330 13.65 24.97 -3.58
CA PRO A 330 15.00 24.47 -3.83
C PRO A 330 15.94 25.66 -3.77
N GLN A 331 16.79 25.72 -2.74
CA GLN A 331 17.91 26.66 -2.70
C GLN A 331 18.68 26.46 -4.00
N SER A 332 18.61 27.47 -4.86
CA SER A 332 19.50 27.60 -5.99
C SER A 332 20.91 27.43 -5.45
N ILE A 333 21.61 26.42 -5.96
CA ILE A 333 23.04 26.32 -5.81
C ILE A 333 23.57 27.54 -6.55
N ALA A 334 23.81 28.63 -5.81
CA ALA A 334 24.58 29.74 -6.30
C ALA A 334 25.97 29.17 -6.65
N ALA A 335 26.22 29.07 -7.95
CA ALA A 335 27.56 28.92 -8.48
C ALA A 335 28.35 30.15 -8.02
N ASN A 336 29.21 29.97 -7.02
CA ASN A 336 30.30 30.90 -6.79
C ASN A 336 31.46 30.47 -7.68
N ALA A 337 31.74 31.36 -8.63
CA ALA A 337 33.00 31.46 -9.36
C ALA A 337 34.18 31.73 -8.42
#